data_AF-Q4T596-F1
#
_entry.id   AF-Q4T596-F1
#
_cell.length_a   1.000
_cell.length_b   1.000
_cell.length_c   1.000
_cell.angle_alpha   90.00
_cell.angle_beta   90.00
_cell.angle_gamma   90.00
#
_symmetry.space_group_name_H-M   'P 1'
#
loop_
_entity.id
_entity.type
_entity.pdbx_description
1 polymer ?
#
loop_
_entity_poly.entity_id
_entity_poly.type
_entity_poly.pdbx_seq_one_letter_code
_entity_poly.pdbx_strand_id
1 'polypeptide(L)'
;MVELSSGSHSCLVDEILHSIFFLGGLYSPPYLPKDILTDHDMLNILKSSYPQAFKYFQSKLPRRSPLSCVMDMIVNNTGQENEEGILSSLKALILELKEGNAKQLISSTGCVSQPNKEDQKSTRYYGVSMSTSECLPGRIVVAAACLSNWDEYVAGAVMTFYPTMERKTYFDGTIKLPGQVRCQAFNLSQLQEMPPCKSCRNLFGLTGDDKRSWAYGNCAENESVSNLLKKEQKVKEKSRPLAPSYTEENRKKAKESMEKELNSYLKTKKFSWDKTFYTPSE
;
A
#
# COMPACT_ATOMS: atom_id res chain seq x y z
N MET A 1 -0.68 25.94 -16.73
CA MET A 1 -2.08 25.52 -16.54
C MET A 1 -2.05 24.01 -16.47
N VAL A 2 -2.17 23.42 -15.29
CA VAL A 2 -2.15 21.95 -15.13
C VAL A 2 -3.54 21.48 -15.52
N GLU A 3 -3.68 20.80 -16.66
CA GLU A 3 -4.93 20.14 -17.02
C GLU A 3 -5.21 19.04 -15.99
N LEU A 4 -6.27 19.24 -15.19
CA LEU A 4 -6.73 18.22 -14.27
C LEU A 4 -7.34 17.07 -15.07
N SER A 5 -6.82 15.87 -14.85
CA SER A 5 -7.18 14.67 -15.59
C SER A 5 -8.65 14.27 -15.38
N SER A 6 -9.38 13.99 -16.47
CA SER A 6 -10.72 13.41 -16.43
C SER A 6 -10.69 11.87 -16.28
N GLY A 7 -11.67 11.27 -15.61
CA GLY A 7 -11.83 9.82 -15.49
C GLY A 7 -11.06 9.21 -14.31
N SER A 8 -10.54 7.98 -14.46
CA SER A 8 -9.85 7.22 -13.40
C SER A 8 -8.71 7.97 -12.70
N HIS A 9 -8.06 8.91 -13.39
CA HIS A 9 -7.00 9.73 -12.81
C HIS A 9 -7.53 10.77 -11.82
N SER A 10 -8.76 11.27 -12.01
CA SER A 10 -9.43 12.18 -11.07
C SER A 10 -9.62 11.50 -9.70
N CYS A 11 -10.09 10.25 -9.69
CA CYS A 11 -10.25 9.46 -8.47
C CYS A 11 -8.93 9.23 -7.74
N LEU A 12 -7.85 8.96 -8.49
CA LEU A 12 -6.52 8.75 -7.91
C LEU A 12 -5.99 10.03 -7.28
N VAL A 13 -6.17 11.19 -7.92
CA VAL A 13 -5.78 12.48 -7.35
C VAL A 13 -6.57 12.77 -6.07
N ASP A 14 -7.88 12.52 -6.05
CA ASP A 14 -8.72 12.68 -4.86
C ASP A 14 -8.23 11.80 -3.70
N GLU A 15 -7.92 10.52 -3.97
CA GLU A 15 -7.39 9.58 -2.98
C GLU A 15 -5.99 9.99 -2.48
N ILE A 16 -5.12 10.49 -3.38
CA ILE A 16 -3.79 11.00 -3.03
C ILE A 16 -3.92 12.18 -2.07
N LEU A 17 -4.75 13.17 -2.40
CA LEU A 17 -4.96 14.36 -1.58
C LEU A 17 -5.47 13.99 -0.20
N HIS A 18 -6.50 13.14 -0.13
CA HIS A 18 -7.03 12.67 1.15
C HIS A 18 -5.95 12.00 2.00
N SER A 19 -5.16 11.10 1.39
CA SER A 19 -4.11 10.36 2.09
C SER A 19 -2.98 11.27 2.58
N ILE A 20 -2.55 12.25 1.78
CA ILE A 20 -1.56 13.26 2.18
C ILE A 20 -2.08 14.11 3.35
N PHE A 21 -3.31 14.63 3.24
CA PHE A 21 -3.89 15.47 4.30
C PHE A 21 -4.11 14.68 5.59
N PHE A 22 -4.57 13.43 5.49
CA PHE A 22 -4.69 12.55 6.64
C PHE A 22 -3.34 12.37 7.34
N LEU A 23 -2.28 12.05 6.60
CA LEU A 23 -0.94 11.88 7.15
C LEU A 23 -0.42 13.18 7.79
N GLY A 24 -0.64 14.34 7.16
CA GLY A 24 -0.33 15.65 7.73
C GLY A 24 -1.08 15.94 9.04
N GLY A 25 -2.33 15.50 9.13
CA GLY A 25 -3.15 15.58 10.35
C GLY A 25 -2.66 14.73 11.51
N LEU A 26 -1.77 13.75 11.29
CA LEU A 26 -1.19 12.93 12.36
C LEU A 26 0.00 13.61 13.08
N TYR A 27 0.46 14.77 12.61
CA TYR A 27 1.56 15.52 13.24
C TYR A 27 1.10 16.25 14.51
N SER A 28 2.08 16.68 15.32
CA SER A 28 1.84 17.49 16.51
C SER A 28 2.85 18.66 16.51
N PRO A 29 2.43 19.88 16.13
CA PRO A 29 1.08 20.26 15.69
C PRO A 29 0.70 19.64 14.32
N PRO A 30 -0.60 19.46 14.03
CA PRO A 30 -1.05 18.91 12.75
C PRO A 30 -0.85 19.90 11.60
N TYR A 31 -0.50 19.39 10.42
CA TYR A 31 -0.49 20.17 9.18
C TYR A 31 -1.88 20.11 8.53
N LEU A 32 -2.48 21.27 8.29
CA LEU A 32 -3.74 21.40 7.55
C LEU A 32 -3.47 21.44 6.03
N PRO A 33 -4.49 21.20 5.18
CA PRO A 33 -4.32 21.26 3.73
C PRO A 33 -3.70 22.56 3.22
N LYS A 34 -4.02 23.71 3.85
CA LYS A 34 -3.43 25.02 3.52
C LYS A 34 -1.95 25.18 3.93
N ASP A 35 -1.50 24.36 4.87
CA ASP A 35 -0.10 24.36 5.33
C ASP A 35 0.76 23.46 4.41
N ILE A 36 0.11 22.50 3.73
CA ILE A 36 0.73 21.59 2.75
C ILE A 36 0.72 22.21 1.35
N LEU A 37 -0.40 22.82 0.95
CA LEU A 37 -0.59 23.50 -0.33
C LEU A 37 -0.42 25.01 -0.12
N THR A 38 0.82 25.49 -0.23
CA THR A 38 1.18 26.89 0.03
C THR A 38 0.78 27.85 -1.09
N ASP A 39 0.60 27.34 -2.32
CA ASP A 39 0.05 28.11 -3.44
C ASP A 39 -1.48 28.24 -3.29
N HIS A 40 -1.95 29.48 -3.11
CA HIS A 40 -3.37 29.79 -2.90
C HIS A 40 -4.26 29.47 -4.11
N ASP A 41 -3.77 29.68 -5.32
CA ASP A 41 -4.55 29.41 -6.53
C ASP A 41 -4.69 27.90 -6.71
N MET A 42 -3.59 27.16 -6.52
CA MET A 42 -3.61 25.69 -6.53
C MET A 42 -4.53 25.13 -5.43
N LEU A 43 -4.45 25.66 -4.21
CA LEU A 43 -5.33 25.25 -3.11
C LEU A 43 -6.80 25.43 -3.46
N ASN A 44 -7.17 26.58 -4.03
CA ASN A 44 -8.56 26.86 -4.42
C ASN A 44 -9.04 25.95 -5.54
N ILE A 45 -8.20 25.72 -6.55
CA ILE A 45 -8.50 24.79 -7.66
C ILE A 45 -8.73 23.38 -7.10
N LEU A 46 -7.79 22.85 -6.32
CA LEU A 46 -7.89 21.49 -5.76
C LEU A 46 -9.07 21.35 -4.80
N LYS A 47 -9.37 22.38 -4.00
CA LYS A 47 -10.51 22.36 -3.08
C LYS A 47 -11.85 22.37 -3.81
N SER A 48 -11.94 23.08 -4.95
CA SER A 48 -13.13 23.06 -5.80
C SER A 48 -13.28 21.74 -6.55
N SER A 49 -12.19 21.15 -7.03
CA SER A 49 -12.21 19.90 -7.80
C SER A 49 -12.36 18.65 -6.92
N TYR A 50 -11.78 18.65 -5.72
CA TYR A 50 -11.69 17.48 -4.83
C TYR A 50 -12.20 17.80 -3.41
N PRO A 51 -13.42 18.35 -3.26
CA PRO A 51 -13.88 18.88 -1.97
C PRO A 51 -13.97 17.83 -0.86
N GLN A 52 -14.16 16.56 -1.21
CA GLN A 52 -14.30 15.48 -0.24
C GLN A 52 -12.98 15.15 0.47
N ALA A 53 -11.84 15.22 -0.22
CA ALA A 53 -10.52 15.05 0.39
C ALA A 53 -10.30 16.07 1.52
N PHE A 54 -10.65 17.34 1.29
CA PHE A 54 -10.56 18.42 2.28
C PHE A 54 -11.57 18.27 3.42
N LYS A 55 -12.74 17.71 3.15
CA LYS A 55 -13.80 17.52 4.14
C LYS A 55 -13.50 16.37 5.09
N TYR A 56 -12.97 15.25 4.58
CA TYR A 56 -12.95 13.98 5.29
C TYR A 56 -11.58 13.52 5.78
N PHE A 57 -10.49 14.26 5.55
CA PHE A 57 -9.14 13.86 6.00
C PHE A 57 -9.00 13.70 7.52
N GLN A 58 -9.89 14.28 8.33
CA GLN A 58 -9.89 14.15 9.79
C GLN A 58 -10.93 13.16 10.34
N SER A 59 -11.74 12.54 9.48
CA SER A 59 -12.84 11.66 9.90
C SER A 59 -12.87 10.30 9.20
N LYS A 60 -12.20 10.16 8.05
CA LYS A 60 -12.13 8.93 7.26
C LYS A 60 -10.68 8.51 7.10
N LEU A 61 -10.41 7.21 7.16
CA LEU A 61 -9.06 6.67 6.94
C LEU A 61 -8.77 6.46 5.46
N PRO A 62 -7.56 6.75 4.98
CA PRO A 62 -7.16 6.34 3.64
C PRO A 62 -7.09 4.81 3.55
N ARG A 63 -7.37 4.27 2.36
CA ARG A 63 -7.31 2.82 2.11
C ARG A 63 -5.88 2.33 1.81
N ARG A 64 -5.01 3.25 1.38
CA ARG A 64 -3.62 3.00 0.98
C ARG A 64 -2.78 4.27 1.07
N SER A 65 -1.47 4.13 0.87
CA SER A 65 -0.53 5.26 0.90
C SER A 65 -0.72 6.18 -0.31
N PRO A 66 -0.30 7.46 -0.26
CA PRO A 66 -0.35 8.34 -1.41
C PRO A 66 0.44 7.76 -2.61
N LEU A 67 1.61 7.17 -2.33
CA LEU A 67 2.48 6.65 -3.39
C LEU A 67 1.93 5.38 -4.06
N SER A 68 1.08 4.62 -3.38
CA SER A 68 0.32 3.51 -4.00
C SER A 68 -0.60 4.03 -5.11
N CYS A 69 -1.35 5.11 -4.83
CA CYS A 69 -2.20 5.73 -5.84
C CYS A 69 -1.38 6.34 -6.99
N VAL A 70 -0.23 6.95 -6.68
CA VAL A 70 0.67 7.49 -7.71
C VAL A 70 1.25 6.37 -8.58
N MET A 71 1.59 5.21 -8.00
CA MET A 71 2.02 4.04 -8.77
C MET A 71 0.94 3.64 -9.79
N ASP A 72 -0.33 3.57 -9.38
CA ASP A 72 -1.43 3.29 -10.32
C ASP A 72 -1.53 4.35 -11.42
N MET A 73 -1.35 5.64 -11.10
CA MET A 73 -1.34 6.71 -12.11
C MET A 73 -0.20 6.52 -13.12
N ILE A 74 1.01 6.20 -12.65
CA ILE A 74 2.17 5.96 -13.52
C ILE A 74 1.91 4.74 -14.41
N VAL A 75 1.38 3.64 -13.84
CA VAL A 75 1.04 2.43 -14.60
C VAL A 75 -0.01 2.72 -15.68
N ASN A 76 -1.07 3.46 -15.33
CA ASN A 76 -2.13 3.83 -16.28
C ASN A 76 -1.61 4.71 -17.42
N ASN A 77 -0.71 5.64 -17.13
CA ASN A 77 -0.13 6.54 -18.14
C ASN A 77 0.92 5.86 -19.03
N THR A 78 1.69 4.92 -18.47
CA THR A 78 2.86 4.34 -19.14
C THR A 78 2.52 3.04 -19.88
N GLY A 79 1.47 2.34 -19.45
CA GLY A 79 1.16 0.98 -19.89
C GLY A 79 1.81 -0.05 -18.98
N GLN A 80 1.02 -0.98 -18.47
CA GLN A 80 1.43 -2.02 -17.51
C GLN A 80 2.52 -2.97 -18.02
N GLU A 81 2.75 -3.03 -19.32
CA GLU A 81 3.80 -3.82 -19.95
C GLU A 81 5.18 -3.15 -19.87
N ASN A 82 5.22 -1.82 -19.74
CA ASN A 82 6.44 -1.03 -19.77
C ASN A 82 7.05 -0.87 -18.36
N GLU A 83 7.54 -2.00 -17.82
CA GLU A 83 8.15 -2.07 -16.49
C GLU A 83 9.30 -1.08 -16.29
N GLU A 84 10.19 -0.94 -17.28
CA GLU A 84 11.32 -0.02 -17.22
C GLU A 84 10.85 1.45 -17.16
N GLY A 85 9.88 1.83 -18.01
CA GLY A 85 9.30 3.17 -18.00
C GLY A 85 8.59 3.50 -16.69
N ILE A 86 7.86 2.54 -16.12
CA ILE A 86 7.16 2.70 -14.83
C ILE A 86 8.16 2.89 -13.69
N LEU A 87 9.16 2.01 -13.58
CA LEU A 87 10.17 2.09 -12.52
C LEU A 87 11.02 3.36 -12.65
N SER A 88 11.34 3.78 -13.88
CA SER A 88 12.08 5.01 -14.15
C SER A 88 11.28 6.27 -13.78
N SER A 89 9.99 6.30 -14.12
CA SER A 89 9.09 7.40 -13.75
C SER A 89 8.94 7.52 -12.24
N LEU A 90 8.79 6.39 -11.55
CA LEU A 90 8.71 6.37 -10.09
C LEU A 90 10.03 6.83 -9.44
N LYS A 91 11.18 6.43 -9.99
CA LYS A 91 12.49 6.91 -9.54
C LYS A 91 12.63 8.42 -9.71
N ALA A 92 12.25 8.97 -10.86
CA ALA A 92 12.32 10.41 -11.13
C ALA A 92 11.50 11.19 -10.10
N LEU A 93 10.24 10.78 -9.87
CA LEU A 93 9.39 11.37 -8.84
C LEU A 93 10.01 11.29 -7.45
N ILE A 94 10.57 10.14 -7.07
CA ILE A 94 11.22 9.98 -5.76
C ILE A 94 12.41 10.91 -5.60
N LEU A 95 13.19 11.15 -6.66
CA LEU A 95 14.32 12.09 -6.61
C LEU A 95 13.82 13.53 -6.40
N GLU A 96 12.79 13.95 -7.13
CA GLU A 96 12.16 15.27 -6.93
C GLU A 96 11.62 15.44 -5.50
N LEU A 97 10.93 14.43 -4.97
CA LEU A 97 10.42 14.44 -3.59
C LEU A 97 11.54 14.49 -2.55
N LYS A 98 12.70 13.88 -2.82
CA LYS A 98 13.88 13.96 -1.94
C LYS A 98 14.46 15.37 -1.91
N GLU A 99 14.55 16.03 -3.07
CA GLU A 99 15.01 17.41 -3.19
C GLU A 99 14.07 18.38 -2.46
N GLY A 100 12.76 18.13 -2.53
CA GLY A 100 11.74 18.86 -1.78
C GLY A 100 11.64 18.54 -0.29
N ASN A 101 12.58 17.77 0.29
CA ASN A 101 12.59 17.33 1.69
C ASN A 101 11.36 16.52 2.15
N ALA A 102 10.58 15.93 1.23
CA ALA A 102 9.38 15.14 1.53
C ALA A 102 9.69 13.69 1.96
N LYS A 103 10.77 13.48 2.74
CA LYS A 103 11.36 12.16 3.05
C LYS A 103 10.38 11.14 3.66
N GLN A 104 9.32 11.61 4.30
CA GLN A 104 8.32 10.80 4.98
C GLN A 104 7.28 10.17 4.04
N LEU A 105 7.22 10.63 2.78
CA LEU A 105 6.29 10.12 1.75
C LEU A 105 7.01 9.24 0.72
N ILE A 106 8.30 8.98 0.90
CA ILE A 106 9.16 8.33 -0.09
C ILE A 106 9.27 6.83 0.19
N SER A 107 8.84 6.02 -0.78
CA SER A 107 9.15 4.60 -0.79
C SER A 107 10.57 4.37 -1.31
N SER A 108 11.28 3.43 -0.73
CA SER A 108 12.60 2.99 -1.19
C SER A 108 12.53 1.80 -2.15
N THR A 109 11.37 1.13 -2.25
CA THR A 109 11.26 -0.17 -2.89
C THR A 109 9.96 -0.29 -3.67
N GLY A 110 10.05 -0.69 -4.93
CA GLY A 110 8.92 -1.14 -5.75
C GLY A 110 8.93 -2.65 -5.87
N CYS A 111 7.79 -3.26 -6.20
CA CYS A 111 7.71 -4.68 -6.52
C CYS A 111 6.81 -4.92 -7.72
N VAL A 112 7.21 -5.87 -8.56
CA VAL A 112 6.48 -6.32 -9.73
C VAL A 112 6.15 -7.79 -9.57
N SER A 113 4.85 -8.08 -9.59
CA SER A 113 4.30 -9.43 -9.58
C SER A 113 3.73 -9.79 -10.95
N GLN A 114 3.98 -11.02 -11.42
CA GLN A 114 3.44 -11.52 -12.70
C GLN A 114 2.99 -12.99 -12.54
N PRO A 115 1.88 -13.40 -13.16
CA PRO A 115 1.32 -14.74 -12.98
C PRO A 115 2.22 -15.85 -13.55
N ASN A 116 3.03 -15.52 -14.56
CA ASN A 116 3.98 -16.45 -15.16
C ASN A 116 5.27 -15.72 -15.57
N LYS A 117 6.38 -16.04 -14.90
CA LYS A 117 7.71 -15.48 -15.15
C LYS A 117 8.30 -15.80 -16.53
N GLU A 118 7.79 -16.85 -17.18
CA GLU A 118 8.23 -17.25 -18.52
C GLU A 118 7.45 -16.53 -19.62
N ASP A 119 6.28 -15.98 -19.30
CA ASP A 119 5.43 -15.26 -20.25
C ASP A 119 5.68 -13.75 -20.15
N GLN A 120 6.51 -13.25 -21.05
CA GLN A 120 6.83 -11.82 -21.16
C GLN A 120 5.63 -10.93 -21.48
N LYS A 121 4.54 -11.50 -22.02
CA LYS A 121 3.30 -10.80 -22.34
C LYS A 121 2.30 -10.82 -21.19
N SER A 122 2.58 -11.57 -20.12
CA SER A 122 1.67 -11.64 -18.98
C SER A 122 1.56 -10.28 -18.28
N THR A 123 0.36 -10.02 -17.77
CA THR A 123 0.06 -8.77 -17.05
C THR A 123 0.97 -8.61 -15.84
N ARG A 124 1.50 -7.39 -15.66
CA ARG A 124 2.35 -7.03 -14.54
C ARG A 124 1.53 -6.26 -13.51
N TYR A 125 1.72 -6.60 -12.24
CA TYR A 125 1.03 -5.99 -11.11
C TYR A 125 2.05 -5.33 -10.21
N TYR A 126 1.82 -4.05 -9.92
CA TYR A 126 2.79 -3.20 -9.25
C TYR A 126 2.39 -2.95 -7.80
N GLY A 127 3.40 -2.69 -6.98
CA GLY A 127 3.23 -2.21 -5.61
C GLY A 127 4.45 -1.44 -5.15
N VAL A 128 4.27 -0.61 -4.12
CA VAL A 128 5.34 0.16 -3.48
C VAL A 128 5.40 -0.13 -1.99
N SER A 129 6.61 -0.02 -1.42
CA SER A 129 6.75 -0.16 0.03
C SER A 129 6.15 1.05 0.74
N MET A 130 5.64 0.82 1.94
CA MET A 130 5.03 1.88 2.74
C MET A 130 6.13 2.83 3.26
N SER A 131 6.14 4.06 2.75
CA SER A 131 7.13 5.10 3.05
C SER A 131 7.22 5.58 4.51
N THR A 132 6.35 5.05 5.37
CA THR A 132 6.17 5.43 6.78
C THR A 132 6.32 4.24 7.72
N SER A 133 6.93 3.15 7.25
CA SER A 133 7.11 1.91 8.01
C SER A 133 7.79 2.13 9.37
N GLU A 134 7.30 1.41 10.38
CA GLU A 134 7.77 1.39 11.78
C GLU A 134 7.38 2.58 12.66
N CYS A 135 7.06 3.74 12.07
CA CYS A 135 6.39 4.82 12.78
C CYS A 135 4.85 4.67 12.72
N LEU A 136 4.16 5.37 13.62
CA LEU A 136 2.71 5.24 13.79
C LEU A 136 1.90 5.41 12.48
N PRO A 137 2.22 6.38 11.59
CA PRO A 137 1.53 6.51 10.31
C PRO A 137 1.60 5.24 9.44
N GLY A 138 2.75 4.58 9.33
CA GLY A 138 2.87 3.35 8.53
C GLY A 138 2.07 2.21 9.12
N ARG A 139 2.06 2.07 10.45
CA ARG A 139 1.22 1.09 11.15
C ARG A 139 -0.27 1.30 10.86
N ILE A 140 -0.72 2.56 10.85
CA ILE A 140 -2.09 2.91 10.50
C ILE A 140 -2.40 2.52 9.05
N VAL A 141 -1.54 2.90 8.09
CA VAL A 141 -1.77 2.61 6.66
C VAL A 141 -1.74 1.12 6.37
N VAL A 142 -0.83 0.35 6.97
CA VAL A 142 -0.79 -1.12 6.82
C VAL A 142 -2.07 -1.76 7.36
N ALA A 143 -2.51 -1.37 8.56
CA ALA A 143 -3.74 -1.89 9.14
C ALA A 143 -4.96 -1.50 8.30
N ALA A 144 -5.02 -0.26 7.81
CA ALA A 144 -6.08 0.20 6.91
C ALA A 144 -6.10 -0.58 5.60
N ALA A 145 -4.93 -0.83 5.00
CA ALA A 145 -4.82 -1.62 3.77
C ALA A 145 -5.31 -3.06 3.99
N CYS A 146 -4.92 -3.70 5.09
CA CYS A 146 -5.41 -5.05 5.45
C CYS A 146 -6.94 -5.10 5.61
N LEU A 147 -7.56 -4.04 6.12
CA LEU A 147 -9.00 -4.01 6.43
C LEU A 147 -9.86 -3.54 5.25
N SER A 148 -9.28 -2.92 4.22
CA SER A 148 -10.05 -2.21 3.18
C SER A 148 -9.58 -2.38 1.74
N ASN A 149 -8.28 -2.57 1.51
CA ASN A 149 -7.72 -2.56 0.16
C ASN A 149 -7.15 -3.91 -0.24
N TRP A 150 -6.28 -4.52 0.54
CA TRP A 150 -5.58 -5.73 0.11
C TRP A 150 -6.50 -6.92 -0.05
N ASP A 151 -6.11 -7.82 -0.96
CA ASP A 151 -6.73 -9.13 -1.12
C ASP A 151 -6.73 -9.87 0.22
N GLU A 152 -7.81 -10.60 0.47
CA GLU A 152 -8.04 -11.31 1.74
C GLU A 152 -6.90 -12.28 2.12
N TYR A 153 -6.21 -12.89 1.14
CA TYR A 153 -5.11 -13.81 1.41
C TYR A 153 -3.85 -13.05 1.82
N VAL A 154 -3.57 -11.93 1.16
CA VAL A 154 -2.45 -11.05 1.56
C VAL A 154 -2.72 -10.43 2.92
N ALA A 155 -3.92 -9.90 3.14
CA ALA A 155 -4.33 -9.35 4.43
C ALA A 155 -4.26 -10.42 5.54
N GLY A 156 -4.74 -11.63 5.28
CA GLY A 156 -4.64 -12.77 6.20
C GLY A 156 -3.20 -13.16 6.52
N ALA A 157 -2.32 -13.19 5.52
CA ALA A 157 -0.90 -13.45 5.73
C ALA A 157 -0.29 -12.38 6.65
N VAL A 158 -0.54 -11.09 6.41
CA VAL A 158 -0.04 -10.01 7.27
C VAL A 158 -0.61 -10.10 8.69
N MET A 159 -1.93 -10.31 8.82
CA MET A 159 -2.62 -10.47 10.11
C MET A 159 -2.09 -11.66 10.93
N THR A 160 -1.45 -12.65 10.31
CA THR A 160 -0.82 -13.78 11.00
C THR A 160 0.24 -13.31 12.01
N PHE A 161 0.98 -12.26 11.67
CA PHE A 161 2.09 -11.76 12.49
C PHE A 161 1.78 -10.40 13.12
N TYR A 162 1.05 -9.54 12.43
CA TYR A 162 0.78 -8.16 12.86
C TYR A 162 -0.01 -8.04 14.18
N PRO A 163 0.31 -7.16 15.15
CA PRO A 163 1.24 -6.03 15.07
C PRO A 163 2.68 -6.36 15.48
N THR A 164 2.93 -7.60 15.91
CA THR A 164 4.25 -8.04 16.35
C THR A 164 5.00 -8.71 15.19
N MET A 165 6.13 -9.33 15.50
CA MET A 165 6.87 -10.17 14.56
C MET A 165 6.59 -11.66 14.76
N GLU A 166 5.74 -11.99 15.73
CA GLU A 166 5.46 -13.36 16.15
C GLU A 166 4.20 -13.90 15.49
N ARG A 167 4.25 -15.16 15.08
CA ARG A 167 3.10 -15.85 14.51
C ARG A 167 2.03 -16.06 15.59
N LYS A 168 0.78 -15.72 15.28
CA LYS A 168 -0.36 -16.06 16.15
C LYS A 168 -0.53 -17.56 16.26
N THR A 169 -0.74 -18.04 17.47
CA THR A 169 -1.01 -19.46 17.74
C THR A 169 -2.37 -19.91 17.21
N TYR A 170 -3.33 -18.99 17.10
CA TYR A 170 -4.71 -19.29 16.71
C TYR A 170 -5.03 -19.04 15.23
N PHE A 171 -4.13 -18.40 14.47
CA PHE A 171 -4.41 -18.02 13.09
C PHE A 171 -3.14 -17.99 12.25
N ASP A 172 -3.16 -18.72 11.14
CA ASP A 172 -2.12 -18.72 10.12
C ASP A 172 -2.76 -18.58 8.74
N GLY A 173 -2.69 -17.37 8.20
CA GLY A 173 -3.16 -17.02 6.85
C GLY A 173 -2.03 -16.89 5.84
N THR A 174 -0.83 -17.41 6.14
CA THR A 174 0.27 -17.39 5.18
C THR A 174 -0.08 -18.18 3.93
N ILE A 175 0.45 -17.71 2.79
CA ILE A 175 0.25 -18.33 1.49
C ILE A 175 1.57 -18.78 0.89
N LYS A 176 1.48 -19.67 -0.11
CA LYS A 176 2.61 -20.03 -0.96
C LYS A 176 2.25 -19.66 -2.39
N LEU A 177 2.99 -18.71 -2.97
CA LEU A 177 2.84 -18.40 -4.37
C LEU A 177 3.33 -19.57 -5.24
N PRO A 178 2.63 -19.91 -6.33
CA PRO A 178 3.09 -20.92 -7.28
C PRO A 178 4.47 -20.57 -7.85
N GLY A 179 5.34 -21.57 -8.07
CA GLY A 179 6.73 -21.33 -8.52
C GLY A 179 6.88 -20.68 -9.91
N GLN A 180 5.79 -20.61 -10.68
CA GLN A 180 5.70 -19.88 -11.94
C GLN A 180 5.48 -18.37 -11.75
N VAL A 181 4.93 -17.95 -10.61
CA VAL A 181 4.69 -16.53 -10.33
C VAL A 181 6.03 -15.82 -10.13
N ARG A 182 6.23 -14.70 -10.82
CA ARG A 182 7.30 -13.75 -10.51
C ARG A 182 6.81 -12.81 -9.41
N CYS A 183 7.67 -12.54 -8.44
CA CYS A 183 7.49 -11.47 -7.46
C CYS A 183 8.87 -10.88 -7.21
N GLN A 184 9.17 -9.76 -7.85
CA GLN A 184 10.50 -9.17 -7.88
C GLN A 184 10.48 -7.76 -7.31
N ALA A 185 11.22 -7.56 -6.22
CA ALA A 185 11.41 -6.26 -5.61
C ALA A 185 12.59 -5.51 -6.25
N PHE A 186 12.52 -4.18 -6.26
CA PHE A 186 13.52 -3.29 -6.83
C PHE A 186 13.84 -2.16 -5.86
N ASN A 187 15.12 -1.85 -5.68
CA ASN A 187 15.55 -0.62 -5.04
C ASN A 187 15.25 0.55 -5.99
N LEU A 188 14.38 1.49 -5.61
CA LEU A 188 13.96 2.58 -6.51
C LEU A 188 15.03 3.65 -6.73
N SER A 189 16.08 3.70 -5.90
CA SER A 189 17.19 4.64 -6.12
C SER A 189 18.16 4.12 -7.19
N GLN A 190 18.44 2.81 -7.16
CA GLN A 190 19.42 2.17 -8.05
C GLN A 190 18.79 1.38 -9.20
N LEU A 191 17.47 1.16 -9.16
CA LEU A 191 16.73 0.23 -10.04
C LEU A 191 17.33 -1.17 -10.06
N GLN A 192 17.89 -1.60 -8.94
CA GLN A 192 18.49 -2.92 -8.78
C GLN A 192 17.49 -3.90 -8.17
N GLU A 193 17.48 -5.12 -8.70
CA GLU A 193 16.71 -6.22 -8.13
C GLU A 193 17.15 -6.52 -6.70
N MET A 194 16.16 -6.84 -5.86
CA MET A 194 16.35 -7.19 -4.46
C MET A 194 15.77 -8.58 -4.19
N PRO A 195 16.47 -9.43 -3.42
CA PRO A 195 15.88 -10.67 -2.94
C PRO A 195 14.75 -10.37 -1.94
N PRO A 196 13.76 -11.26 -1.82
CA PRO A 196 12.68 -11.09 -0.85
C PRO A 196 13.22 -11.15 0.58
N CYS A 197 12.79 -10.20 1.41
CA CYS A 197 13.17 -10.19 2.82
C CYS A 197 12.56 -11.38 3.58
N LYS A 198 13.09 -11.69 4.78
CA LYS A 198 12.57 -12.76 5.65
C LYS A 198 11.07 -12.68 5.88
N SER A 199 10.53 -11.48 6.08
CA SER A 199 9.09 -11.28 6.32
C SER A 199 8.26 -11.66 5.09
N CYS A 200 8.63 -11.23 3.89
CA CYS A 200 7.93 -11.59 2.65
C CYS A 200 8.05 -13.09 2.34
N ARG A 201 9.21 -13.71 2.63
CA ARG A 201 9.36 -15.17 2.54
C ARG A 201 8.40 -15.90 3.47
N ASN A 202 8.23 -15.41 4.71
CA ASN A 202 7.28 -15.98 5.66
C ASN A 202 5.82 -15.79 5.22
N LEU A 203 5.47 -14.65 4.61
CA LEU A 203 4.10 -14.36 4.17
C LEU A 203 3.67 -15.15 2.94
N PHE A 204 4.56 -15.25 1.95
CA PHE A 204 4.22 -15.66 0.59
C PHE A 204 4.96 -16.91 0.11
N GLY A 205 5.82 -17.50 0.94
CA GLY A 205 6.60 -18.68 0.60
C GLY A 205 7.66 -18.43 -0.48
N LEU A 206 8.13 -17.18 -0.62
CA LEU A 206 9.15 -16.81 -1.60
C LEU A 206 10.51 -17.44 -1.27
N THR A 207 11.27 -17.76 -2.31
CA THR A 207 12.64 -18.28 -2.19
C THR A 207 13.65 -17.13 -2.14
N GLY A 208 14.65 -17.26 -1.27
CA GLY A 208 15.75 -16.30 -1.12
C GLY A 208 16.51 -16.60 0.17
N ASP A 209 17.62 -15.92 0.40
CA ASP A 209 18.51 -16.12 1.56
C ASP A 209 18.67 -14.86 2.44
N ASP A 210 18.10 -13.73 2.04
CA ASP A 210 18.20 -12.46 2.76
C ASP A 210 17.68 -12.58 4.20
N LYS A 211 18.55 -12.29 5.16
CA LYS A 211 18.26 -12.37 6.59
C LYS A 211 17.54 -11.13 7.13
N ARG A 212 17.51 -10.02 6.37
CA ARG A 212 16.81 -8.78 6.76
C ARG A 212 15.33 -9.06 6.92
N SER A 213 14.74 -8.50 7.97
CA SER A 213 13.33 -8.64 8.30
C SER A 213 12.77 -7.26 8.58
N TRP A 214 11.82 -6.82 7.75
CA TRP A 214 11.04 -5.61 7.98
C TRP A 214 9.73 -5.95 8.69
N ALA A 215 9.06 -4.98 9.31
CA ALA A 215 7.74 -5.24 9.87
C ALA A 215 6.76 -5.76 8.78
N TYR A 216 5.94 -6.73 9.15
CA TYR A 216 4.98 -7.37 8.24
C TYR A 216 4.00 -6.33 7.67
N GLY A 217 3.74 -6.42 6.36
CA GLY A 217 2.89 -5.47 5.62
C GLY A 217 3.63 -4.26 5.02
N ASN A 218 4.88 -3.97 5.42
CA ASN A 218 5.57 -2.76 4.91
C ASN A 218 6.12 -2.91 3.49
N CYS A 219 6.49 -4.13 3.09
CA CYS A 219 7.22 -4.35 1.85
C CYS A 219 6.31 -4.22 0.62
N ALA A 220 6.89 -3.84 -0.52
CA ALA A 220 6.18 -3.61 -1.77
C ALA A 220 5.47 -4.87 -2.32
N GLU A 221 5.98 -6.05 -1.96
CA GLU A 221 5.44 -7.34 -2.32
C GLU A 221 3.96 -7.47 -1.90
N ASN A 222 3.57 -6.93 -0.72
CA ASN A 222 2.20 -7.04 -0.22
C ASN A 222 1.20 -6.45 -1.21
N GLU A 223 1.47 -5.24 -1.70
CA GLU A 223 0.60 -4.57 -2.66
C GLU A 223 0.65 -5.23 -4.03
N SER A 224 1.84 -5.53 -4.56
CA SER A 224 1.96 -6.15 -5.89
C SER A 224 1.27 -7.52 -5.95
N VAL A 225 1.44 -8.35 -4.93
CA VAL A 225 0.80 -9.66 -4.81
C VAL A 225 -0.70 -9.48 -4.59
N SER A 226 -1.12 -8.50 -3.77
CA SER A 226 -2.54 -8.22 -3.60
C SER A 226 -3.20 -7.85 -4.93
N ASN A 227 -2.54 -7.03 -5.76
CA ASN A 227 -3.06 -6.62 -7.06
C ASN A 227 -3.12 -7.80 -8.04
N LEU A 228 -2.11 -8.67 -8.02
CA LEU A 228 -2.10 -9.94 -8.75
C LEU A 228 -3.30 -10.81 -8.34
N LEU A 229 -3.48 -11.10 -7.04
CA LEU A 229 -4.52 -12.03 -6.58
C LEU A 229 -5.94 -11.52 -6.80
N LYS A 230 -6.15 -10.19 -6.81
CA LYS A 230 -7.46 -9.58 -7.14
C LYS A 230 -7.88 -9.79 -8.60
N LYS A 231 -6.93 -10.02 -9.51
CA LYS A 231 -7.17 -10.07 -10.96
C LYS A 231 -6.91 -11.45 -11.57
N GLU A 232 -5.98 -12.22 -10.99
CA GLU A 232 -5.57 -13.54 -11.47
C GLU A 232 -6.16 -14.66 -10.62
N GLN A 233 -7.43 -15.00 -10.88
CA GLN A 233 -8.18 -16.00 -10.11
C GLN A 233 -7.47 -17.37 -10.04
N LYS A 234 -6.86 -17.82 -11.15
CA LYS A 234 -6.10 -19.09 -11.18
C LYS A 234 -4.89 -19.07 -10.24
N VAL A 235 -4.23 -17.92 -10.11
CA VAL A 235 -3.11 -17.77 -9.17
C VAL A 235 -3.64 -17.74 -7.75
N LYS A 236 -4.74 -17.00 -7.50
CA LYS A 236 -5.39 -16.94 -6.18
C LYS A 236 -5.80 -18.32 -5.67
N GLU A 237 -6.47 -19.12 -6.48
CA GLU A 237 -6.90 -20.48 -6.11
C GLU A 237 -5.71 -21.38 -5.73
N LYS A 238 -4.63 -21.35 -6.52
CA LYS A 238 -3.42 -22.12 -6.24
C LYS A 238 -2.65 -21.60 -5.02
N SER A 239 -2.84 -20.35 -4.64
CA SER A 239 -2.17 -19.70 -3.51
C SER A 239 -2.99 -19.77 -2.21
N ARG A 240 -4.15 -20.44 -2.20
CA ARG A 240 -5.05 -20.48 -1.03
C ARG A 240 -4.30 -20.89 0.25
N PRO A 241 -4.53 -20.20 1.39
CA PRO A 241 -3.97 -20.63 2.68
C PRO A 241 -4.40 -22.06 3.03
N LEU A 242 -3.43 -22.89 3.43
CA LEU A 242 -3.62 -24.32 3.70
C LEU A 242 -3.59 -24.68 5.19
N ALA A 243 -3.28 -23.73 6.07
CA ALA A 243 -3.18 -24.01 7.49
C ALA A 243 -4.55 -24.40 8.08
N PRO A 244 -4.64 -25.43 8.94
CA PRO A 244 -5.89 -25.83 9.59
C PRO A 244 -6.53 -24.72 10.43
N SER A 245 -5.72 -23.78 10.93
CA SER A 245 -6.19 -22.62 11.70
C SER A 245 -6.82 -21.52 10.84
N TYR A 246 -6.76 -21.61 9.50
CA TYR A 246 -7.37 -20.66 8.56
C TYR A 246 -8.89 -20.88 8.39
N THR A 247 -9.61 -20.90 9.51
CA THR A 247 -11.08 -21.00 9.54
C THR A 247 -11.72 -19.62 9.42
N GLU A 248 -13.01 -19.57 9.05
CA GLU A 248 -13.76 -18.30 8.99
C GLU A 248 -13.81 -17.59 10.35
N GLU A 249 -14.00 -18.34 11.43
CA GLU A 249 -13.99 -17.83 12.79
C GLU A 249 -12.64 -17.20 13.17
N ASN A 250 -11.53 -17.90 12.89
CA ASN A 250 -10.20 -17.37 13.19
C ASN A 250 -9.83 -16.18 12.31
N ARG A 251 -10.27 -16.16 11.04
CA ARG A 251 -10.14 -14.98 10.17
C ARG A 251 -10.87 -13.77 10.76
N LYS A 252 -12.11 -13.94 11.19
CA LYS A 252 -12.90 -12.88 11.83
C LYS A 252 -12.20 -12.38 13.10
N LYS A 253 -11.73 -13.29 13.96
CA LYS A 253 -10.97 -12.95 15.17
C LYS A 253 -9.68 -12.18 14.85
N ALA A 254 -8.94 -12.58 13.82
CA ALA A 254 -7.74 -11.87 13.37
C ALA A 254 -8.07 -10.47 12.84
N LYS A 255 -9.16 -10.32 12.08
CA LYS A 255 -9.67 -9.03 11.61
C LYS A 255 -10.06 -8.10 12.77
N GLU A 256 -10.79 -8.61 13.75
CA GLU A 256 -11.16 -7.87 14.97
C GLU A 256 -9.92 -7.46 15.77
N SER A 257 -8.90 -8.31 15.84
CA SER A 257 -7.61 -7.96 16.44
C SER A 257 -6.95 -6.80 15.69
N MET A 258 -6.93 -6.83 14.36
CA MET A 258 -6.40 -5.74 13.53
C MET A 258 -7.19 -4.44 13.73
N GLU A 259 -8.52 -4.50 13.81
CA GLU A 259 -9.37 -3.33 14.10
C GLU A 259 -9.08 -2.73 15.48
N LYS A 260 -8.83 -3.56 16.50
CA LYS A 260 -8.47 -3.10 17.85
C LYS A 260 -7.13 -2.38 17.84
N GLU A 261 -6.14 -2.92 17.15
CA GLU A 261 -4.81 -2.30 16.97
C GLU A 261 -4.91 -0.96 16.25
N LEU A 262 -5.62 -0.91 15.12
CA LEU A 262 -5.84 0.33 14.37
C LEU A 262 -6.51 1.40 15.25
N ASN A 263 -7.57 1.05 15.98
CA ASN A 263 -8.22 1.97 16.90
C ASN A 263 -7.28 2.46 18.01
N SER A 264 -6.40 1.59 18.52
CA SER A 264 -5.38 1.97 19.51
C SER A 264 -4.45 3.05 18.93
N TYR A 265 -3.93 2.85 17.71
CA TYR A 265 -3.08 3.83 17.04
C TYR A 265 -3.78 5.18 16.84
N LEU A 266 -5.03 5.16 16.39
CA LEU A 266 -5.80 6.39 16.12
C LEU A 266 -6.10 7.17 17.39
N LYS A 267 -6.38 6.48 18.51
CA LYS A 267 -6.57 7.12 19.82
C LYS A 267 -5.34 7.91 20.26
N THR A 268 -4.12 7.43 19.99
CA THR A 268 -2.89 8.18 20.33
C THR A 268 -2.78 9.51 19.57
N LYS A 269 -3.50 9.66 18.45
CA LYS A 269 -3.58 10.87 17.64
C LYS A 269 -4.90 11.61 17.79
N LYS A 270 -5.74 11.23 18.76
CA LYS A 270 -7.08 11.80 19.00
C LYS A 270 -7.97 11.76 17.75
N PHE A 271 -7.74 10.79 16.87
CA PHE A 271 -8.55 10.58 15.67
C PHE A 271 -9.72 9.65 16.00
N SER A 272 -10.95 10.07 15.68
CA SER A 272 -12.15 9.26 15.87
C SER A 272 -12.52 8.58 14.56
N TRP A 273 -12.52 7.24 14.56
CA TRP A 273 -12.83 6.45 13.37
C TRP A 273 -14.16 5.71 13.52
N ASP A 274 -15.05 5.91 12.55
CA ASP A 274 -16.39 5.33 12.48
C ASP A 274 -16.44 3.96 11.79
N LYS A 275 -15.28 3.29 11.68
CA LYS A 275 -15.10 2.04 10.94
C LYS A 275 -15.25 2.14 9.42
N THR A 276 -15.29 3.35 8.86
CA THR A 276 -15.36 3.53 7.40
C THR A 276 -14.07 4.09 6.82
N PHE A 277 -13.80 3.74 5.57
CA PHE A 277 -12.63 4.21 4.83
C PHE A 277 -13.06 5.28 3.83
N TYR A 278 -12.13 6.17 3.49
CA TYR A 278 -12.34 7.15 2.45
C TYR A 278 -12.56 6.43 1.12
N THR A 279 -13.59 6.87 0.40
CA THR A 279 -13.88 6.43 -0.96
C THR A 279 -13.74 7.65 -1.84
N PRO A 280 -12.78 7.66 -2.78
CA PRO A 280 -12.59 8.80 -3.66
C PRO A 280 -13.81 9.01 -4.55
N SER A 281 -14.07 10.26 -4.91
CA SER A 281 -15.16 10.64 -5.80
C SER A 281 -14.81 10.26 -7.25
N GLU A 282 -15.81 9.76 -7.99
CA GLU A 282 -15.70 9.49 -9.44
C GLU A 282 -15.69 10.78 -10.27
#